data_AF-A0A438FIV5-F1
#
_entry.id   AF-A0A438FIV5-F1
#
_cell.length_a   1.000
_cell.length_b   1.000
_cell.length_c   1.000
_cell.angle_alpha   90.00
_cell.angle_beta   90.00
_cell.angle_gamma   90.00
#
_symmetry.space_group_name_H-M   'P 1'
#
loop_
_entity.id
_entity.type
_entity.pdbx_description
1 polymer ?
#
loop_
_entity_poly.entity_id
_entity_poly.type
_entity_poly.pdbx_seq_one_letter_code
_entity_poly.pdbx_strand_id
1 'polypeptide(L)'
;MMTSFFKTSVIELKAVQKSSPVHRNDHGYGTNITTSLWKRKHTGIFCCQSGESDRALMQQSKTQKVRALKEMAVSTTTTPNTSITNGLGILQFLAGKTYFITGATGLLAKAVVEKILRRAPDVGKIFILIKAKNKEAAVDRLKTEIINSELFECLKQRHGKYYQDFMLSKLAPVVGNLCESDLGIDANLISEIAEEVDVIINSAANTNFEERYDVSLHANTIGPCRLMDFAKKYCKNLRVFLHVSTGK
;
A
#
# COMPACT_ATOMS: atom_id res chain seq x y z
N MET A 1 -9.91 40.07 -15.04
CA MET A 1 -8.44 40.14 -14.97
C MET A 1 -8.07 40.35 -13.52
N MET A 2 -7.72 39.28 -12.79
CA MET A 2 -7.02 39.39 -11.51
C MET A 2 -6.28 38.08 -11.25
N THR A 3 -4.98 38.24 -11.10
CA THR A 3 -3.90 37.26 -11.10
C THR A 3 -3.65 36.66 -9.71
N SER A 4 -3.33 35.36 -9.72
CA SER A 4 -2.45 34.61 -8.81
C SER A 4 -2.32 35.01 -7.33
N PHE A 5 -2.62 34.06 -6.43
CA PHE A 5 -1.81 33.82 -5.23
C PHE A 5 -1.85 32.31 -4.88
N PHE A 6 -0.95 31.53 -5.50
CA PHE A 6 -0.52 30.26 -4.91
C PHE A 6 0.59 30.57 -3.91
N LYS A 7 0.23 30.77 -2.64
CA LYS A 7 1.20 30.72 -1.55
C LYS A 7 1.29 29.27 -1.09
N THR A 8 2.49 28.71 -1.24
CA THR A 8 2.84 27.35 -0.82
C THR A 8 2.67 27.23 0.69
N SER A 9 1.70 26.44 1.13
CA SER A 9 1.53 26.11 2.55
C SER A 9 2.68 25.21 3.02
N VAL A 10 3.32 25.62 4.10
CA VAL A 10 4.35 24.85 4.80
C VAL A 10 3.70 23.58 5.36
N ILE A 11 4.23 22.43 4.95
CA ILE A 11 3.85 21.12 5.49
C ILE A 11 4.60 20.93 6.82
N GLU A 12 3.87 20.93 7.94
CA GLU A 12 4.46 20.63 9.26
C GLU A 12 4.59 19.11 9.42
N LEU A 13 5.82 18.59 9.30
CA LEU A 13 6.15 17.18 9.54
C LEU A 13 6.38 16.96 11.04
N LYS A 14 5.40 16.41 11.76
CA LYS A 14 5.63 15.86 13.11
C LYS A 14 5.90 14.36 13.02
N ALA A 15 7.16 13.98 13.18
CA ALA A 15 7.54 12.58 13.35
C ALA A 15 7.17 12.11 14.77
N VAL A 16 6.36 11.05 14.87
CA VAL A 16 6.09 10.37 16.14
C VAL A 16 7.02 9.17 16.22
N GLN A 17 8.08 9.26 17.03
CA GLN A 17 8.92 8.11 17.37
C GLN A 17 8.22 7.27 18.45
N LYS A 18 7.98 5.99 18.15
CA LYS A 18 7.46 5.01 19.11
C LYS A 18 8.63 4.46 19.92
N SER A 19 8.68 4.72 21.22
CA SER A 19 9.64 4.11 22.15
C SER A 19 9.30 2.65 22.42
N SER A 20 10.27 1.75 22.29
CA SER A 20 10.13 0.31 22.58
C SER A 20 9.95 0.05 24.09
N PRO A 21 9.16 -0.96 24.50
CA PRO A 21 9.03 -1.33 25.90
C PRO A 21 10.23 -2.15 26.39
N VAL A 22 10.64 -1.86 27.63
CA VAL A 22 11.70 -2.51 28.40
C VAL A 22 11.25 -3.91 28.85
N HIS A 23 12.06 -4.93 28.56
CA HIS A 23 11.87 -6.29 29.06
C HIS A 23 12.14 -6.36 30.57
N ARG A 24 11.18 -6.86 31.35
CA ARG A 24 11.45 -7.43 32.68
C ARG A 24 11.42 -8.95 32.58
N ASN A 25 12.48 -9.58 33.09
CA ASN A 25 12.58 -11.01 33.34
C ASN A 25 11.86 -11.31 34.66
N ASP A 26 11.10 -12.41 34.72
CA ASP A 26 10.81 -13.11 35.97
C ASP A 26 10.81 -14.63 35.71
N HIS A 27 11.41 -15.35 36.67
CA HIS A 27 11.73 -16.78 36.68
C HIS A 27 10.68 -17.63 37.43
N GLY A 28 10.55 -18.91 37.02
CA GLY A 28 10.05 -20.05 37.83
C GLY A 28 8.52 -20.17 37.89
N TYR A 29 7.88 -21.34 37.74
CA TYR A 29 8.22 -22.71 38.11
C TYR A 29 7.52 -23.73 37.19
N GLY A 30 8.12 -24.92 37.00
CA GLY A 30 7.63 -25.95 36.08
C GLY A 30 6.58 -26.92 36.62
N THR A 31 6.08 -27.79 35.74
CA THR A 31 5.69 -29.18 36.01
C THR A 31 5.73 -30.00 34.70
N ASN A 32 6.26 -31.22 34.79
CA ASN A 32 6.39 -32.22 33.73
C ASN A 32 5.09 -33.02 33.56
N ILE A 33 4.70 -33.34 32.32
CA ILE A 33 3.95 -34.58 32.00
C ILE A 33 4.40 -35.11 30.62
N THR A 34 4.58 -36.43 30.57
CA THR A 34 5.25 -37.28 29.59
C THR A 34 4.36 -37.88 28.48
N THR A 35 5.02 -38.29 27.38
CA THR A 35 4.70 -39.40 26.42
C THR A 35 3.45 -39.23 25.52
N SER A 36 3.38 -39.66 24.25
CA SER A 36 3.96 -40.84 23.58
C SER A 36 3.98 -40.73 22.05
N LEU A 37 4.99 -41.37 21.44
CA LEU A 37 5.07 -41.80 20.04
C LEU A 37 3.87 -42.66 19.60
N TRP A 38 3.48 -42.57 18.32
CA TRP A 38 2.89 -43.70 17.59
C TRP A 38 3.48 -43.83 16.17
N LYS A 39 4.06 -45.01 15.89
CA LYS A 39 4.53 -45.53 14.60
C LYS A 39 4.07 -46.99 14.52
N ARG A 40 3.39 -47.39 13.44
CA ARG A 40 3.29 -48.75 12.82
C ARG A 40 2.17 -48.67 11.75
N LYS A 41 2.36 -48.91 10.45
CA LYS A 41 2.83 -50.06 9.61
C LYS A 41 1.88 -51.27 9.50
N HIS A 42 1.81 -51.75 8.24
CA HIS A 42 1.28 -53.03 7.67
C HIS A 42 -0.15 -52.95 7.08
N THR A 43 -0.52 -53.48 5.90
CA THR A 43 -0.03 -54.62 5.07
C THR A 43 -0.77 -54.72 3.71
N GLY A 44 -0.11 -55.26 2.65
CA GLY A 44 -0.59 -56.12 1.52
C GLY A 44 -1.74 -55.66 0.58
N ILE A 45 -1.87 -55.97 -0.72
CA ILE A 45 -1.39 -57.06 -1.61
C ILE A 45 -1.77 -56.75 -3.10
N PHE A 46 -0.94 -57.23 -4.05
CA PHE A 46 -1.11 -57.61 -5.48
C PHE A 46 -1.60 -56.67 -6.64
N CYS A 47 -0.62 -56.33 -7.48
CA CYS A 47 -0.49 -56.42 -8.96
C CYS A 47 -1.69 -56.31 -9.93
N CYS A 48 -1.57 -55.39 -10.90
CA CYS A 48 -1.78 -55.70 -12.32
C CYS A 48 -0.86 -54.82 -13.18
N GLN A 49 -0.03 -55.45 -14.02
CA GLN A 49 0.86 -54.80 -14.99
C GLN A 49 0.06 -54.36 -16.23
N SER A 50 0.28 -53.12 -16.69
CA SER A 50 0.25 -52.74 -18.11
C SER A 50 0.64 -51.27 -18.28
N GLY A 51 1.59 -50.99 -19.19
CA GLY A 51 1.78 -49.65 -19.76
C GLY A 51 3.04 -48.86 -19.37
N GLU A 52 4.21 -49.50 -19.36
CA GLU A 52 5.50 -48.79 -19.43
C GLU A 52 5.86 -48.51 -20.90
N SER A 53 5.55 -47.32 -21.41
CA SER A 53 6.32 -46.76 -22.55
C SER A 53 6.26 -45.22 -22.69
N ASP A 54 5.21 -44.54 -22.24
CA ASP A 54 5.02 -43.13 -22.68
C ASP A 54 5.30 -42.04 -21.61
N ARG A 55 5.63 -42.43 -20.37
CA ARG A 55 5.98 -41.47 -19.29
C ARG A 55 7.47 -41.14 -19.17
N ALA A 56 8.36 -41.93 -19.78
CA ALA A 56 9.80 -41.70 -19.67
C ALA A 56 10.33 -40.62 -20.65
N LEU A 57 9.67 -40.42 -21.80
CA LEU A 57 10.06 -39.44 -22.81
C LEU A 57 9.69 -37.99 -22.46
N MET A 58 8.67 -37.76 -21.63
CA MET A 58 8.30 -36.41 -21.18
C MET A 58 9.10 -35.91 -19.95
N GLN A 59 9.77 -36.80 -19.21
CA GLN A 59 10.54 -36.43 -18.01
C GLN A 59 11.98 -36.00 -18.34
N GLN A 60 12.57 -36.49 -19.43
CA GLN A 60 13.94 -36.14 -19.83
C GLN A 60 14.04 -34.74 -20.45
N SER A 61 13.04 -34.31 -21.23
CA SER A 61 12.99 -32.98 -21.86
C SER A 61 12.87 -31.83 -20.85
N LYS A 62 12.14 -32.04 -19.73
CA LYS A 62 11.99 -31.03 -18.67
C LYS A 62 13.24 -30.90 -17.80
N THR A 63 14.02 -31.96 -17.64
CA THR A 63 15.19 -31.99 -16.73
C THR A 63 16.45 -31.39 -17.38
N GLN A 64 16.63 -31.53 -18.70
CA GLN A 64 17.71 -30.85 -19.44
C GLN A 64 17.49 -29.33 -19.57
N LYS A 65 16.24 -28.88 -19.72
CA LYS A 65 15.91 -27.44 -19.80
C LYS A 65 16.17 -26.68 -18.50
N VAL A 66 16.03 -27.34 -17.35
CA VAL A 66 16.29 -26.75 -16.02
C VAL A 66 17.79 -26.67 -15.71
N ARG A 67 18.61 -27.52 -16.33
CA ARG A 67 20.07 -27.53 -16.14
C ARG A 67 20.79 -26.50 -17.02
N ALA A 68 20.33 -26.29 -18.26
CA ALA A 68 20.91 -25.32 -19.19
C ALA A 68 20.66 -23.84 -18.82
N LEU A 69 19.65 -23.55 -18.00
CA LEU A 69 19.39 -22.19 -17.49
C LEU A 69 20.21 -21.84 -16.23
N LYS A 70 20.94 -22.80 -15.66
CA LYS A 70 21.66 -22.61 -14.39
C LYS A 70 23.15 -22.30 -14.56
N GLU A 71 23.70 -22.37 -15.78
CA GLU A 71 25.14 -22.22 -16.05
C GLU A 71 25.53 -20.88 -16.72
N MET A 72 24.60 -19.92 -16.86
CA MET A 72 24.92 -18.52 -17.22
C MET A 72 24.93 -17.55 -16.04
N ALA A 73 24.70 -18.04 -14.81
CA ALA A 73 24.84 -17.24 -13.59
C ALA A 73 26.30 -17.30 -13.08
N VAL A 74 27.24 -16.83 -13.90
CA VAL A 74 28.60 -16.55 -13.46
C VAL A 74 28.60 -15.19 -12.76
N SER A 75 28.89 -15.25 -11.46
CA SER A 75 29.50 -14.21 -10.64
C SER A 75 29.09 -12.76 -10.93
N THR A 76 28.02 -12.32 -10.30
CA THR A 76 27.96 -10.93 -9.82
C THR A 76 27.61 -10.97 -8.35
N THR A 77 28.65 -11.09 -7.51
CA THR A 77 28.65 -10.47 -6.20
C THR A 77 28.54 -8.97 -6.41
N THR A 78 27.34 -8.50 -6.75
CA THR A 78 27.02 -7.08 -6.68
C THR A 78 26.74 -6.81 -5.22
N THR A 79 27.80 -6.44 -4.49
CA THR A 79 27.71 -5.46 -3.41
C THR A 79 26.57 -4.49 -3.68
N PRO A 80 25.72 -4.11 -2.71
CA PRO A 80 24.78 -3.03 -2.94
C PRO A 80 25.63 -1.79 -3.23
N ASN A 81 25.81 -1.49 -4.52
CA ASN A 81 26.31 -0.22 -4.98
C ASN A 81 25.25 0.77 -4.55
N THR A 82 25.39 1.26 -3.32
CA THR A 82 24.86 2.54 -2.90
C THR A 82 25.53 3.54 -3.81
N SER A 83 24.97 3.71 -5.01
CA SER A 83 25.22 4.91 -5.79
C SER A 83 24.88 6.03 -4.82
N ILE A 84 25.91 6.79 -4.45
CA ILE A 84 25.76 7.98 -3.64
C ILE A 84 24.93 8.92 -4.50
N THR A 85 23.61 8.82 -4.38
CA THR A 85 22.72 9.83 -4.93
C THR A 85 22.98 11.06 -4.06
N ASN A 86 23.54 12.12 -4.64
CA ASN A 86 23.89 13.37 -3.96
C ASN A 86 22.62 14.15 -3.53
N GLY A 87 21.71 13.51 -2.81
CA GLY A 87 20.44 14.06 -2.35
C GLY A 87 19.93 13.34 -1.10
N LEU A 88 18.86 13.86 -0.51
CA LEU A 88 18.29 13.42 0.78
C LEU A 88 17.71 11.99 0.78
N GLY A 89 17.93 11.17 -0.26
CA GLY A 89 17.40 9.81 -0.36
C GLY A 89 15.87 9.71 -0.49
N ILE A 90 15.18 10.81 -0.83
CA ILE A 90 13.70 10.85 -0.88
C ILE A 90 13.16 9.82 -1.87
N LEU A 91 13.71 9.72 -3.08
CA LEU A 91 13.25 8.74 -4.07
C LEU A 91 13.47 7.30 -3.59
N GLN A 92 14.62 7.04 -2.95
CA GLN A 92 14.92 5.75 -2.31
C GLN A 92 13.91 5.41 -1.21
N PHE A 93 13.48 6.42 -0.44
CA PHE A 93 12.45 6.23 0.57
C PHE A 93 11.10 5.89 -0.06
N LEU A 94 10.66 6.61 -1.10
CA LEU A 94 9.36 6.42 -1.74
C LEU A 94 9.23 5.08 -2.48
N ALA A 95 10.34 4.55 -2.99
CA ALA A 95 10.42 3.28 -3.70
C ALA A 95 9.81 2.13 -2.87
N GLY A 96 8.90 1.38 -3.49
CA GLY A 96 8.19 0.26 -2.88
C GLY A 96 7.26 0.60 -1.70
N LYS A 97 7.15 1.88 -1.29
CA LYS A 97 6.22 2.29 -0.22
C LYS A 97 4.80 2.22 -0.72
N THR A 98 3.91 1.79 0.16
CA THR A 98 2.47 1.83 -0.04
C THR A 98 1.87 3.02 0.69
N TYR A 99 0.78 3.55 0.14
CA TYR A 99 0.17 4.78 0.62
C TYR A 99 -1.31 4.58 0.90
N PHE A 100 -1.82 5.23 1.94
CA PHE A 100 -3.24 5.45 2.13
C PHE A 100 -3.53 6.95 2.14
N ILE A 101 -4.26 7.40 1.12
CA ILE A 101 -4.46 8.83 0.84
C ILE A 101 -5.95 9.16 0.94
N THR A 102 -6.26 10.20 1.71
CA THR A 102 -7.61 10.77 1.78
C THR A 102 -7.67 12.09 1.00
N GLY A 103 -8.84 12.39 0.43
CA GLY A 103 -9.06 13.65 -0.29
C GLY A 103 -8.38 13.72 -1.67
N ALA A 104 -7.97 12.57 -2.25
CA ALA A 104 -7.30 12.54 -3.56
C ALA A 104 -8.20 12.93 -4.75
N THR A 105 -9.51 13.04 -4.53
CA THR A 105 -10.45 13.65 -5.48
C THR A 105 -10.27 15.17 -5.56
N GLY A 106 -9.81 15.80 -4.47
CA GLY A 106 -9.46 17.22 -4.40
C GLY A 106 -8.11 17.53 -5.05
N LEU A 107 -7.90 18.80 -5.41
CA LEU A 107 -6.76 19.24 -6.23
C LEU A 107 -5.39 18.88 -5.63
N LEU A 108 -5.18 19.16 -4.33
CA LEU A 108 -3.87 19.04 -3.69
C LEU A 108 -3.40 17.57 -3.62
N ALA A 109 -4.18 16.69 -2.99
CA ALA A 109 -3.80 15.29 -2.88
C ALA A 109 -3.71 14.60 -4.26
N LYS A 110 -4.54 15.00 -5.22
CA LYS A 110 -4.43 14.54 -6.62
C LYS A 110 -3.09 14.92 -7.25
N ALA A 111 -2.62 16.14 -7.04
CA ALA A 111 -1.30 16.59 -7.49
C ALA A 111 -0.15 15.86 -6.78
N VAL A 112 -0.33 15.52 -5.49
CA VAL A 112 0.63 14.68 -4.76
C VAL A 112 0.70 13.28 -5.38
N VAL A 113 -0.44 12.65 -5.69
CA VAL A 113 -0.49 11.34 -6.38
C VAL A 113 0.21 11.41 -7.73
N GLU A 114 -0.09 12.41 -8.56
CA GLU A 114 0.58 12.63 -9.85
C GLU A 114 2.11 12.72 -9.67
N LYS A 115 2.55 13.54 -8.71
CA LYS A 115 3.97 13.79 -8.47
C LYS A 115 4.69 12.53 -8.02
N ILE A 116 4.10 11.75 -7.12
CA ILE A 116 4.62 10.46 -6.65
C ILE A 116 4.78 9.53 -7.86
N LEU A 117 3.71 9.30 -8.62
CA LEU A 117 3.73 8.37 -9.75
C LEU A 117 4.71 8.80 -10.86
N ARG A 118 4.87 10.10 -11.10
CA ARG A 118 5.80 10.62 -12.12
C ARG A 118 7.26 10.54 -11.69
N ARG A 119 7.56 10.73 -10.39
CA ARG A 119 8.94 10.79 -9.89
C ARG A 119 9.44 9.48 -9.29
N ALA A 120 8.55 8.63 -8.80
CA ALA A 120 8.84 7.32 -8.22
C ALA A 120 7.82 6.29 -8.75
N PRO A 121 7.90 5.88 -10.03
CA PRO A 121 6.94 4.93 -10.62
C PRO A 121 7.02 3.52 -10.00
N ASP A 122 8.06 3.23 -9.25
CA ASP A 122 8.31 2.02 -8.47
C ASP A 122 7.69 2.05 -7.06
N VAL A 123 6.90 3.07 -6.72
CA VAL A 123 6.05 3.04 -5.52
C VAL A 123 5.13 1.82 -5.53
N GLY A 124 4.75 1.37 -4.34
CA GLY A 124 3.76 0.32 -4.15
C GLY A 124 2.33 0.80 -4.48
N LYS A 125 1.36 0.09 -3.93
CA LYS A 125 -0.07 0.41 -4.07
C LYS A 125 -0.42 1.70 -3.32
N ILE A 126 -1.26 2.52 -3.93
CA ILE A 126 -1.84 3.73 -3.35
C ILE A 126 -3.34 3.47 -3.14
N PHE A 127 -3.71 3.21 -1.90
CA PHE A 127 -5.10 3.13 -1.47
C PHE A 127 -5.69 4.53 -1.38
N ILE A 128 -6.77 4.78 -2.11
CA ILE A 128 -7.44 6.08 -2.16
C ILE A 128 -8.80 5.97 -1.50
N LEU A 129 -8.99 6.66 -0.38
CA LEU A 129 -10.29 6.73 0.28
C LEU A 129 -11.25 7.62 -0.54
N ILE A 130 -12.35 7.03 -1.03
CA ILE A 130 -13.37 7.69 -1.84
C ILE A 130 -14.73 7.52 -1.17
N LYS A 131 -15.39 8.64 -0.91
CA LYS A 131 -16.79 8.66 -0.47
C LYS A 131 -17.70 8.25 -1.62
N ALA A 132 -18.22 7.03 -1.58
CA ALA A 132 -19.09 6.46 -2.62
C ALA A 132 -20.13 5.52 -1.99
N LYS A 133 -21.17 5.17 -2.75
CA LYS A 133 -22.22 4.25 -2.29
C LYS A 133 -21.77 2.78 -2.29
N ASN A 134 -20.94 2.41 -3.25
CA ASN A 134 -20.44 1.06 -3.47
C ASN A 134 -19.09 1.10 -4.22
N LYS A 135 -18.51 -0.08 -4.46
CA LYS A 135 -17.20 -0.22 -5.09
C LYS A 135 -17.20 0.27 -6.53
N GLU A 136 -18.27 0.01 -7.27
CA GLU A 136 -18.45 0.43 -8.66
C GLU A 136 -18.42 1.96 -8.76
N ALA A 137 -19.19 2.65 -7.92
CA ALA A 137 -19.20 4.11 -7.85
C ALA A 137 -17.84 4.68 -7.43
N ALA A 138 -17.09 4.01 -6.54
CA ALA A 138 -15.73 4.44 -6.18
C ALA A 138 -14.75 4.29 -7.35
N VAL A 139 -14.84 3.19 -8.11
CA VAL A 139 -14.04 2.98 -9.33
C VAL A 139 -14.35 4.02 -10.39
N ASP A 140 -15.63 4.34 -10.60
CA ASP A 140 -16.05 5.36 -11.55
C ASP A 140 -15.55 6.75 -11.16
N ARG A 141 -15.66 7.10 -9.87
CA ARG A 141 -15.08 8.36 -9.33
C ARG A 141 -13.56 8.39 -9.47
N LEU A 142 -12.85 7.29 -9.20
CA LEU A 142 -11.40 7.20 -9.41
C LEU A 142 -11.04 7.48 -10.88
N LYS A 143 -11.76 6.86 -11.82
CA LYS A 143 -11.52 7.05 -13.26
C LYS A 143 -11.80 8.48 -13.69
N THR A 144 -12.98 9.00 -13.36
CA THR A 144 -13.44 10.31 -13.83
C THR A 144 -12.71 11.47 -13.16
N GLU A 145 -12.48 11.41 -11.86
CA GLU A 145 -11.91 12.53 -11.10
C GLU A 145 -10.38 12.50 -11.07
N ILE A 146 -9.73 11.34 -11.22
CA ILE A 146 -8.27 11.20 -11.09
C ILE A 146 -7.65 10.73 -12.40
N ILE A 147 -7.92 9.51 -12.85
CA ILE A 147 -7.20 8.90 -13.98
C ILE A 147 -7.40 9.68 -15.29
N ASN A 148 -8.61 10.20 -15.53
CA ASN A 148 -8.94 10.94 -16.74
C ASN A 148 -8.76 12.46 -16.57
N SER A 149 -8.24 12.93 -15.43
CA SER A 149 -7.99 14.35 -15.20
C SER A 149 -6.80 14.84 -16.03
N GLU A 150 -6.91 16.05 -16.58
CA GLU A 150 -5.84 16.73 -17.32
C GLU A 150 -4.53 16.87 -16.52
N LEU A 151 -4.61 16.84 -15.18
CA LEU A 151 -3.44 16.87 -14.30
C LEU A 151 -2.45 15.73 -14.59
N PHE A 152 -2.93 14.58 -15.08
CA PHE A 152 -2.12 13.41 -15.37
C PHE A 152 -1.63 13.33 -16.82
N GLU A 153 -1.79 14.39 -17.62
CA GLU A 153 -1.41 14.38 -19.05
C GLU A 153 0.08 14.05 -19.26
N CYS A 154 0.98 14.53 -18.38
CA CYS A 154 2.40 14.17 -18.43
C CYS A 154 2.63 12.66 -18.23
N LEU A 155 1.89 12.01 -17.32
CA LEU A 155 1.96 10.57 -17.11
C LEU A 155 1.35 9.81 -18.30
N LYS A 156 0.24 10.32 -18.84
CA LYS A 156 -0.39 9.75 -20.03
C LYS A 156 0.53 9.76 -21.24
N GLN A 157 1.24 10.86 -21.49
CA GLN A 157 2.24 10.94 -22.55
C GLN A 157 3.42 9.99 -22.32
N ARG A 158 3.90 9.88 -21.07
CA ARG A 158 5.01 8.99 -20.71
C ARG A 158 4.70 7.52 -20.90
N HIS A 159 3.49 7.08 -20.52
CA HIS A 159 3.09 5.67 -20.57
C HIS A 159 2.35 5.29 -21.86
N GLY A 160 1.88 6.28 -22.63
CA GLY A 160 1.16 6.08 -23.89
C GLY A 160 -0.02 5.11 -23.73
N LYS A 161 -0.06 4.08 -24.58
CA LYS A 161 -1.12 3.06 -24.55
C LYS A 161 -1.21 2.27 -23.23
N TYR A 162 -0.13 2.24 -22.44
CA TYR A 162 -0.09 1.52 -21.15
C TYR A 162 -0.50 2.39 -19.96
N TYR A 163 -0.91 3.65 -20.19
CA TYR A 163 -1.26 4.57 -19.12
C TYR A 163 -2.37 4.04 -18.20
N GLN A 164 -3.45 3.53 -18.77
CA GLN A 164 -4.58 3.01 -17.99
C GLN A 164 -4.16 1.82 -17.12
N ASP A 165 -3.43 0.85 -17.70
CA ASP A 165 -2.92 -0.31 -16.97
C ASP A 165 -1.96 0.09 -15.85
N PHE A 166 -1.05 1.04 -16.12
CA PHE A 166 -0.14 1.57 -15.11
C PHE A 166 -0.92 2.21 -13.96
N MET A 167 -1.89 3.09 -14.24
CA MET A 167 -2.67 3.76 -13.21
C MET A 167 -3.49 2.77 -12.38
N LEU A 168 -4.16 1.80 -13.01
CA LEU A 168 -4.95 0.78 -12.32
C LEU A 168 -4.09 -0.21 -11.53
N SER A 169 -2.84 -0.43 -11.94
CA SER A 169 -1.89 -1.24 -11.16
C SER A 169 -1.40 -0.53 -9.88
N LYS A 170 -1.48 0.81 -9.85
CA LYS A 170 -0.99 1.62 -8.72
C LYS A 170 -2.10 2.11 -7.81
N LEU A 171 -3.27 2.44 -8.34
CA LEU A 171 -4.36 3.08 -7.59
C LEU A 171 -5.44 2.07 -7.23
N ALA A 172 -5.72 1.93 -5.93
CA ALA A 172 -6.77 1.08 -5.40
C ALA A 172 -7.85 1.95 -4.72
N PRO A 173 -9.07 2.06 -5.27
CA PRO A 173 -10.14 2.82 -4.62
C PRO A 173 -10.67 2.06 -3.39
N VAL A 174 -10.81 2.77 -2.28
CA VAL A 174 -11.36 2.26 -1.02
C VAL A 174 -12.62 3.04 -0.73
N VAL A 175 -13.76 2.35 -0.68
CA VAL A 175 -15.03 2.96 -0.27
C VAL A 175 -14.95 3.32 1.20
N GLY A 176 -15.22 4.57 1.55
CA GLY A 176 -15.30 5.00 2.93
C GLY A 176 -15.43 6.51 3.09
N ASN A 177 -15.54 6.95 4.34
CA ASN A 177 -15.86 8.31 4.73
C ASN A 177 -15.17 8.64 6.06
N LEU A 178 -14.39 9.73 6.12
CA LEU A 178 -13.71 10.17 7.36
C LEU A 178 -14.68 10.48 8.50
N CYS A 179 -15.95 10.76 8.19
CA CYS A 179 -16.95 11.06 9.19
C CYS A 179 -17.49 9.81 9.91
N GLU A 180 -17.12 8.61 9.47
CA GLU A 180 -17.65 7.33 9.97
C GLU A 180 -16.62 6.58 10.82
N SER A 181 -17.12 5.71 11.71
CA SER A 181 -16.30 4.81 12.52
C SER A 181 -15.47 3.89 11.62
N ASP A 182 -14.20 3.67 11.99
CA ASP A 182 -13.24 2.91 11.17
C ASP A 182 -13.22 3.38 9.69
N LEU A 183 -13.51 4.67 9.47
CA LEU A 183 -13.59 5.34 8.17
C LEU A 183 -14.66 4.76 7.22
N GLY A 184 -15.64 3.99 7.73
CA GLY A 184 -16.66 3.33 6.91
C GLY A 184 -16.09 2.26 5.97
N ILE A 185 -14.89 1.73 6.27
CA ILE A 185 -14.22 0.71 5.46
C ILE A 185 -14.66 -0.68 5.91
N ASP A 186 -14.85 -1.59 4.95
CA ASP A 186 -15.13 -3.00 5.24
C ASP A 186 -14.00 -3.65 6.05
N ALA A 187 -14.34 -4.44 7.07
CA ALA A 187 -13.38 -5.01 8.01
C ALA A 187 -12.30 -5.89 7.34
N ASN A 188 -12.62 -6.60 6.26
CA ASN A 188 -11.63 -7.40 5.54
C ASN A 188 -10.61 -6.50 4.83
N LEU A 189 -11.10 -5.40 4.24
CA LEU A 189 -10.26 -4.43 3.54
C LEU A 189 -9.39 -3.62 4.52
N ILE A 190 -9.86 -3.35 5.74
CA ILE A 190 -9.04 -2.75 6.80
C ILE A 190 -7.78 -3.58 7.03
N SER A 191 -7.90 -4.91 7.09
CA SER A 191 -6.76 -5.80 7.35
C SER A 191 -5.74 -5.73 6.21
N GLU A 192 -6.18 -5.74 4.96
CA GLU A 192 -5.30 -5.58 3.78
C GLU A 192 -4.53 -4.24 3.83
N ILE A 193 -5.24 -3.14 4.05
CA ILE A 193 -4.64 -1.80 4.12
C ILE A 193 -3.64 -1.73 5.29
N ALA A 194 -4.01 -2.28 6.44
CA ALA A 194 -3.24 -2.18 7.67
C ALA A 194 -1.90 -2.95 7.64
N GLU A 195 -1.86 -4.07 6.93
CA GLU A 195 -0.66 -4.89 6.77
C GLU A 195 0.35 -4.22 5.84
N GLU A 196 -0.14 -3.61 4.75
CA GLU A 196 0.70 -3.09 3.68
C GLU A 196 1.14 -1.64 3.91
N VAL A 197 0.31 -0.76 4.48
CA VAL A 197 0.52 0.72 4.45
C VAL A 197 1.74 1.20 5.23
N ASP A 198 2.64 1.89 4.51
CA ASP A 198 3.80 2.59 5.08
C ASP A 198 3.54 4.08 5.35
N VAL A 199 2.70 4.74 4.53
CA VAL A 199 2.51 6.20 4.56
C VAL A 199 1.03 6.56 4.49
N ILE A 200 0.56 7.37 5.44
CA ILE A 200 -0.78 7.97 5.40
C ILE A 200 -0.67 9.45 5.04
N ILE A 201 -1.45 9.90 4.05
CA ILE A 201 -1.56 11.30 3.67
C ILE A 201 -3.01 11.74 3.82
N ASN A 202 -3.27 12.59 4.80
CA ASN A 202 -4.56 13.18 5.06
C ASN A 202 -4.67 14.57 4.43
N SER A 203 -5.44 14.68 3.36
CA SER A 203 -5.80 15.96 2.74
C SER A 203 -7.32 16.15 2.63
N ALA A 204 -8.11 15.23 3.18
CA ALA A 204 -9.57 15.37 3.18
C ALA A 204 -9.99 16.46 4.17
N ALA A 205 -10.77 17.41 3.68
CA ALA A 205 -11.41 18.45 4.47
C ALA A 205 -12.69 18.90 3.75
N ASN A 206 -13.65 19.40 4.52
CA ASN A 206 -14.68 20.29 4.01
C ASN A 206 -14.08 21.70 3.90
N THR A 207 -13.98 22.20 2.68
CA THR A 207 -13.45 23.54 2.39
C THR A 207 -14.55 24.54 2.02
N ASN A 208 -15.82 24.17 2.20
CA ASN A 208 -16.94 25.10 2.05
C ASN A 208 -17.06 25.96 3.31
N PHE A 209 -16.74 27.25 3.18
CA PHE A 209 -16.78 28.21 4.30
C PHE A 209 -18.21 28.54 4.76
N GLU A 210 -19.21 28.30 3.91
CA GLU A 210 -20.63 28.53 4.21
C GLU A 210 -21.32 27.26 4.77
N GLU A 211 -20.57 26.19 5.01
CA GLU A 211 -21.12 24.98 5.60
C GLU A 211 -21.48 25.19 7.07
N ARG A 212 -22.52 24.49 7.54
CA ARG A 212 -22.81 24.43 8.96
C ARG A 212 -21.57 24.00 9.77
N TYR A 213 -21.35 24.71 10.87
CA TYR A 213 -20.20 24.50 11.73
C TYR A 213 -20.05 23.06 12.24
N ASP A 214 -21.16 22.40 12.60
CA ASP A 214 -21.16 21.03 13.09
C ASP A 214 -20.66 20.04 12.02
N VAL A 215 -21.07 20.23 10.77
CA VAL A 215 -20.62 19.43 9.63
C VAL A 215 -19.11 19.64 9.38
N SER A 216 -18.67 20.89 9.38
CA SER A 216 -17.24 21.24 9.22
C SER A 216 -16.39 20.73 10.37
N LEU A 217 -16.88 20.78 11.61
CA LEU A 217 -16.21 20.22 12.79
C LEU A 217 -16.05 18.70 12.66
N HIS A 218 -17.11 17.99 12.25
CA HIS A 218 -17.07 16.56 12.04
C HIS A 218 -16.10 16.14 10.94
N ALA A 219 -16.02 16.89 9.84
CA ALA A 219 -15.12 16.59 8.74
C ALA A 219 -13.66 16.99 9.03
N ASN A 220 -13.43 18.20 9.53
CA ASN A 220 -12.09 18.80 9.58
C ASN A 220 -11.36 18.60 10.90
N THR A 221 -12.09 18.33 11.98
CA THR A 221 -11.48 18.08 13.30
C THR A 221 -11.62 16.62 13.68
N ILE A 222 -12.85 16.12 13.72
CA ILE A 222 -13.12 14.74 14.15
C ILE A 222 -12.67 13.73 13.08
N GLY A 223 -12.77 14.07 11.79
CA GLY A 223 -12.30 13.24 10.68
C GLY A 223 -10.81 12.88 10.80
N PRO A 224 -9.89 13.86 10.92
CA PRO A 224 -8.48 13.58 11.19
C PRO A 224 -8.24 12.77 12.47
N CYS A 225 -9.01 13.00 13.54
CA CYS A 225 -8.92 12.17 14.76
C CYS A 225 -9.25 10.70 14.46
N ARG A 226 -10.36 10.41 13.76
CA ARG A 226 -10.73 9.04 13.37
C ARG A 226 -9.68 8.39 12.49
N LEU A 227 -9.08 9.12 11.56
CA LEU A 227 -8.01 8.61 10.71
C LEU A 227 -6.72 8.32 11.51
N MET A 228 -6.40 9.15 12.51
CA MET A 228 -5.30 8.89 13.42
C MET A 228 -5.57 7.66 14.30
N ASP A 229 -6.81 7.48 14.76
CA ASP A 229 -7.20 6.31 15.55
C ASP A 229 -7.16 5.04 14.70
N PHE A 230 -7.63 5.09 13.45
CA PHE A 230 -7.46 4.03 12.46
C PHE A 230 -5.98 3.65 12.29
N ALA A 231 -5.12 4.65 12.09
CA ALA A 231 -3.69 4.46 11.94
C ALA A 231 -3.05 3.78 13.16
N LYS A 232 -3.39 4.23 14.38
CA LYS A 232 -2.88 3.65 15.62
C LYS A 232 -3.39 2.24 15.88
N LYS A 233 -4.66 1.97 15.57
CA LYS A 233 -5.35 0.71 15.84
C LYS A 233 -4.89 -0.39 14.89
N TYR A 234 -4.71 -0.08 13.62
CA TYR A 234 -4.50 -1.10 12.59
C TYR A 234 -3.11 -1.07 11.94
N CYS A 235 -2.56 0.11 11.62
CA CYS A 235 -1.33 0.21 10.81
C CYS A 235 -0.06 -0.01 11.65
N LYS A 236 0.42 -1.25 11.71
CA LYS A 236 1.61 -1.63 12.50
C LYS A 236 2.92 -1.15 11.88
N ASN A 237 2.97 -1.02 10.55
CA ASN A 237 4.16 -0.69 9.77
C ASN A 237 4.24 0.80 9.37
N LEU A 238 3.34 1.64 9.90
CA LEU A 238 3.25 3.05 9.53
C LEU A 238 4.55 3.79 9.86
N ARG A 239 5.16 4.39 8.84
CA ARG A 239 6.39 5.19 8.94
C ARG A 239 6.11 6.69 9.00
N VAL A 240 5.11 7.14 8.23
CA VAL A 240 4.79 8.57 8.11
C VAL A 240 3.28 8.77 8.14
N PHE A 241 2.82 9.67 9.00
CA PHE A 241 1.48 10.23 8.96
C PHE A 241 1.59 11.72 8.63
N LEU A 242 1.10 12.11 7.46
CA LEU A 242 1.10 13.48 6.97
C LEU A 242 -0.31 14.04 7.04
N HIS A 243 -0.52 15.13 7.78
CA HIS A 243 -1.77 15.88 7.78
C HIS A 243 -1.57 17.24 7.13
N VAL A 244 -2.40 17.53 6.13
CA VAL A 244 -2.46 18.86 5.53
C VAL A 244 -3.42 19.72 6.33
N SER A 245 -2.89 20.81 6.88
CA SER A 245 -3.67 21.87 7.52
C SER A 245 -3.72 23.14 6.65
N THR A 246 -4.44 24.16 7.10
CA THR A 246 -4.55 25.45 6.43
C THR A 246 -3.86 26.53 7.24
N GLY A 247 -3.02 27.34 6.60
CA GLY A 247 -2.39 28.51 7.22
C GLY A 247 -3.36 29.70 7.33
N LYS A 248 -2.92 30.72 8.09
CA LYS A 248 -3.54 32.05 8.11
C LYS A 248 -3.10 32.90 6.93
#